data_AF-A0AAN5AYL3-F1
#
_entry.id   AF-A0AAN5AYL3-F1
#
_cell.length_a   1.000
_cell.length_b   1.000
_cell.length_c   1.000
_cell.angle_alpha   90.00
_cell.angle_beta   90.00
_cell.angle_gamma   90.00
#
_symmetry.space_group_name_H-M   'P 1'
#
loop_
_entity.id
_entity.type
_entity.pdbx_description
1 polymer ?
#
loop_
_entity_poly.entity_id
_entity_poly.type
_entity_poly.pdbx_seq_one_letter_code
_entity_poly.pdbx_strand_id
1 'polypeptide(L)' 'MGRDKLRISDVSRLTGLNRSTVTSLYKETVTRVDVAAIDALCNLFRCSVGELFEHVPDADGSLA' A
#
# COMPACT_ATOMS: atom_id res chain seq x y z
N MET A 1 -0.74 9.19 0.56
CA MET A 1 -1.51 10.24 1.28
C MET A 1 -0.91 11.66 1.16
N GLY A 2 0.25 11.84 0.52
CA GLY A 2 0.77 13.19 0.19
C GLY A 2 0.21 13.80 -1.11
N ARG A 3 -0.24 12.97 -2.06
CA ARG A 3 -0.72 13.41 -3.39
C ARG A 3 -2.23 13.70 -3.42
N ASP A 4 -3.04 12.89 -2.74
CA ASP A 4 -4.52 13.03 -2.69
C ASP A 4 -5.07 13.67 -1.40
N LYS A 5 -4.20 14.07 -0.44
CA LYS A 5 -4.57 14.64 0.87
C LYS A 5 -5.60 13.82 1.68
N LEU A 6 -5.77 12.53 1.38
CA LEU A 6 -6.69 11.65 2.11
C LEU A 6 -6.12 11.30 3.49
N ARG A 7 -6.97 11.37 4.53
CA ARG A 7 -6.62 10.88 5.86
C ARG A 7 -6.69 9.35 5.91
N ILE A 8 -6.01 8.74 6.88
CA ILE A 8 -6.13 7.29 7.18
C ILE A 8 -7.61 6.86 7.30
N SER A 9 -8.44 7.70 7.92
CA SER A 9 -9.88 7.47 8.07
C SER A 9 -10.63 7.45 6.75
N ASP A 10 -10.23 8.28 5.79
CA ASP A 10 -10.88 8.33 4.47
C ASP A 10 -10.50 7.13 3.64
N VAL A 11 -9.22 6.75 3.64
CA VAL A 11 -8.77 5.53 2.94
C VAL A 11 -9.46 4.30 3.52
N SER A 12 -9.50 4.15 4.85
CA SER A 12 -10.23 3.04 5.49
C SER A 12 -11.70 2.98 5.09
N ARG A 13 -12.39 4.13 5.02
CA ARG A 13 -13.80 4.19 4.60
C ARG A 13 -14.00 3.88 3.12
N LEU A 14 -13.11 4.37 2.25
CA LEU A 14 -13.24 4.25 0.80
C LEU A 14 -12.80 2.87 0.29
N THR A 15 -11.81 2.24 0.92
CA THR A 15 -11.32 0.90 0.54
C THR A 15 -11.99 -0.22 1.32
N GLY A 16 -12.72 0.10 2.40
CA GLY A 16 -13.26 -0.90 3.33
C GLY A 16 -12.21 -1.59 4.21
N LEU A 17 -10.94 -1.17 4.12
CA LEU A 17 -9.87 -1.74 4.92
C LEU A 17 -9.95 -1.28 6.38
N ASN A 18 -9.55 -2.14 7.30
CA ASN A 18 -9.43 -1.78 8.70
C ASN A 18 -8.43 -0.62 8.86
N ARG A 19 -8.77 0.36 9.70
CA ARG A 19 -7.91 1.49 10.04
C ARG A 19 -6.51 1.05 10.50
N SER A 20 -6.39 -0.06 11.24
CA SER A 20 -5.09 -0.61 11.64
C SER A 20 -4.27 -1.06 10.43
N THR A 21 -4.88 -1.78 9.49
CA THR A 21 -4.24 -2.21 8.22
C THR A 21 -3.78 -1.02 7.40
N VAL A 22 -4.63 -0.01 7.22
CA VAL A 22 -4.27 1.23 6.50
C VAL A 22 -3.11 1.96 7.19
N THR A 23 -3.08 1.95 8.52
CA THR A 23 -1.98 2.53 9.31
C THR A 23 -0.68 1.76 9.12
N SER A 24 -0.72 0.42 9.13
CA SER A 24 0.46 -0.43 8.91
C SER A 24 0.99 -0.32 7.48
N LEU A 25 0.10 -0.25 6.49
CA LEU A 25 0.46 0.02 5.09
C LEU A 25 1.16 1.39 4.97
N TYR A 26 0.60 2.43 5.60
CA TYR A 26 1.20 3.77 5.58
C TYR A 26 2.56 3.82 6.29
N LYS A 27 2.76 3.00 7.32
CA LYS A 27 4.03 2.90 8.06
C LYS A 27 5.00 1.87 7.45
N GLU A 28 4.62 1.23 6.34
CA GLU A 28 5.41 0.19 5.68
C GLU A 28 5.77 -0.98 6.62
N THR A 29 4.96 -1.24 7.65
CA THR A 29 5.17 -2.33 8.63
C THR A 29 4.31 -3.55 8.37
N VAL A 30 3.57 -3.55 7.26
CA VAL A 30 2.71 -4.67 6.89
C VAL A 30 3.55 -5.83 6.34
N THR A 31 3.35 -7.04 6.87
CA THR A 31 4.04 -8.26 6.41
C THR A 31 3.19 -9.11 5.49
N ARG A 32 1.88 -8.85 5.46
CA ARG A 32 0.91 -9.55 4.63
C ARG A 32 -0.18 -8.59 4.18
N VAL A 33 -0.41 -8.55 2.87
CA VAL A 33 -1.54 -7.87 2.26
C VAL A 33 -2.24 -8.86 1.34
N ASP A 34 -3.55 -8.92 1.40
CA ASP A 34 -4.35 -9.77 0.52
C ASP A 34 -4.66 -9.06 -0.80
N VAL A 35 -5.03 -9.86 -1.81
CA VAL A 35 -5.29 -9.34 -3.17
C VAL A 35 -6.45 -8.35 -3.20
N ALA A 36 -7.49 -8.56 -2.37
CA ALA A 36 -8.63 -7.65 -2.32
C ALA A 36 -8.22 -6.28 -1.76
N ALA A 37 -7.32 -6.25 -0.77
CA ALA A 37 -6.75 -5.00 -0.27
C ALA A 37 -5.90 -4.28 -1.32
N ILE A 38 -5.07 -5.00 -2.08
CA ILE A 38 -4.28 -4.43 -3.18
C ILE A 38 -5.21 -3.82 -4.22
N ASP A 39 -6.23 -4.57 -4.67
CA ASP A 39 -7.19 -4.11 -5.69
C ASP A 39 -7.96 -2.88 -5.22
N ALA A 40 -8.44 -2.87 -3.97
CA ALA A 40 -9.15 -1.71 -3.41
C ALA A 40 -8.27 -0.44 -3.36
N LEU A 41 -6.98 -0.59 -3.04
CA LEU A 41 -6.02 0.52 -3.06
C LEU A 41 -5.73 1.00 -4.48
N CYS A 42 -5.52 0.09 -5.42
CA CYS A 42 -5.30 0.42 -6.84
C CYS A 42 -6.52 1.17 -7.42
N ASN A 43 -7.73 0.71 -7.12
CA ASN A 43 -8.97 1.38 -7.53
C ASN A 43 -9.13 2.77 -6.91
N LEU A 44 -8.79 2.92 -5.62
CA LEU A 44 -8.87 4.22 -4.95
C LEU A 44 -7.88 5.23 -5.52
N PHE A 45 -6.62 4.83 -5.69
CA PHE A 45 -5.55 5.72 -6.16
C PHE A 45 -5.44 5.80 -7.68
N ARG A 46 -6.24 5.01 -8.40
CA ARG A 46 -6.23 4.89 -9.88
C ARG A 46 -4.82 4.62 -10.41
N CYS A 47 -4.12 3.71 -9.75
CA CYS A 47 -2.76 3.32 -10.08
C CYS A 47 -2.67 1.82 -10.36
N SER A 48 -1.58 1.42 -11.01
CA SER A 48 -1.24 0.01 -11.18
C SER A 48 -0.57 -0.55 -9.91
N VAL A 49 -0.60 -1.87 -9.76
CA VAL A 49 0.05 -2.54 -8.61
C VAL A 49 1.55 -2.23 -8.52
N GLY A 50 2.25 -2.04 -9.64
CA GLY A 50 3.67 -1.70 -9.66
C GLY A 50 3.97 -0.25 -9.23
N GLU A 51 2.97 0.64 -9.28
CA GLU A 51 3.08 1.98 -8.70
C GLU A 51 2.77 1.99 -7.19
N LEU A 52 2.09 0.95 -6.70
CA LEU A 52 1.74 0.78 -5.29
C LEU A 52 2.81 -0.01 -4.51
N PHE A 53 3.40 -1.03 -5.14
CA PHE A 53 4.42 -1.89 -4.57
C PHE A 53 5.61 -2.01 -5.52
N GLU A 54 6.80 -1.74 -5.00
CA GLU A 54 8.06 -1.88 -5.72
C GLU A 54 8.88 -3.02 -5.09
N HIS A 55 9.51 -3.84 -5.93
CA HIS A 55 10.52 -4.78 -5.47
C HIS A 55 11.86 -4.07 -5.37
N VAL A 56 12.31 -3.78 -4.15
CA VAL A 56 13.65 -3.29 -3.89
C VAL A 56 14.53 -4.49 -3.60
N PRO A 57 15.48 -4.86 -4.50
CA PRO A 57 16.43 -5.91 -4.19
C PRO A 57 17.23 -5.50 -2.94
N ASP A 58 17.47 -6.44 -2.03
CA ASP A 58 18.42 -6.23 -0.95
C ASP A 58 19.75 -5.80 -1.57
N ALA A 59 20.32 -4.70 -1.09
CA ALA A 59 21.62 -4.21 -1.52
C ALA A 59 22.74 -5.11 -0.97
N ASP A 60 22.74 -6.38 -1.36
CA ASP A 60 23.88 -7.28 -1.25
C ASP A 60 24.26 -7.71 -2.67
N GLY A 61 25.13 -6.92 -3.28
CA GLY A 61 25.77 -7.25 -4.55
C GLY A 61 26.76 -8.39 -4.38
N SER A 62 26.27 -9.62 -4.16
CA SER A 62 27.12 -10.82 -4.08
C SER A 62 26.73 -11.91 -5.10
N LEU A 63 25.98 -11.55 -6.14
CA LEU A 63 25.77 -12.39 -7.32
C LEU A 63 25.91 -11.56 -8.60
N ALA A 64 27.15 -11.14 -8.87
CA ALA A 64 27.66 -10.87 -10.21
C ALA A 64 28.96 -11.66 -10.38
#